data_AF-A0A562QAP8-F1
#
_entry.id   AF-A0A562QAP8-F1
#
_cell.length_a   1.000
_cell.length_b   1.000
_cell.length_c   1.000
_cell.angle_alpha   90.00
_cell.angle_beta   90.00
_cell.angle_gamma   90.00
#
_symmetry.space_group_name_H-M   'P 1'
#
loop_
_entity.id
_entity.type
_entity.pdbx_description
1 polymer ?
#
loop_
_entity_poly.entity_id
_entity_poly.type
_entity_poly.pdbx_seq_one_letter_code
_entity_poly.pdbx_strand_id
1 'polypeptide(L)'
;MAAELQHVKETMAAELRSVKGTMAARIEALEARERTPLALVPTSHEVHLAKLSTYAHSLQDANVLMIKSDLWKLGYLYRQSGAYRAYRKHGELIVERSNGKTMDFYLTPRGQELLVHLHNQGKLTKKKS
;
A
#
# COMPACT_ATOMS: atom_id res chain seq x y z
N MET A 1 6.17 56.62 -0.94
CA MET A 1 5.94 55.86 0.29
C MET A 1 4.55 55.24 0.43
N ALA A 2 3.43 55.97 0.52
CA ALA A 2 2.11 55.34 0.72
C ALA A 2 1.59 54.51 -0.48
N ALA A 3 1.81 54.99 -1.71
CA ALA A 3 1.36 54.31 -2.93
C ALA A 3 2.18 53.02 -3.24
N GLU A 4 3.47 53.03 -2.97
CA GLU A 4 4.34 51.85 -3.16
C GLU A 4 3.99 50.73 -2.19
N LEU A 5 3.66 51.08 -0.93
CA LEU A 5 3.24 50.12 0.08
C LEU A 5 1.89 49.46 -0.30
N GLN A 6 1.01 50.21 -0.95
CA GLN A 6 -0.28 49.70 -1.43
C GLN A 6 -0.09 48.74 -2.60
N HIS A 7 0.80 49.09 -3.55
CA HIS A 7 1.11 48.24 -4.70
C HIS A 7 1.74 46.90 -4.28
N VAL A 8 2.65 46.91 -3.29
CA VAL A 8 3.26 45.69 -2.73
C VAL A 8 2.23 44.79 -2.04
N LYS A 9 1.27 45.36 -1.31
CA LYS A 9 0.19 44.58 -0.67
C LYS A 9 -0.71 43.91 -1.69
N GLU A 10 -1.05 44.60 -2.77
CA GLU A 10 -1.90 44.06 -3.83
C GLU A 10 -1.21 42.94 -4.60
N THR A 11 0.09 43.08 -4.89
CA THR A 11 0.90 42.02 -5.54
C THR A 11 1.04 40.80 -4.64
N MET A 12 1.38 40.98 -3.35
CA MET A 12 1.46 39.86 -2.40
C MET A 12 0.12 39.14 -2.22
N ALA A 13 -1.00 39.87 -2.21
CA ALA A 13 -2.33 39.28 -2.09
C ALA A 13 -2.71 38.46 -3.34
N ALA A 14 -2.30 38.91 -4.53
CA ALA A 14 -2.50 38.18 -5.78
C ALA A 14 -1.67 36.88 -5.82
N GLU A 15 -0.41 36.94 -5.40
CA GLU A 15 0.46 35.76 -5.30
C GLU A 15 -0.08 34.73 -4.29
N LEU A 16 -0.54 35.18 -3.13
CA LEU A 16 -1.11 34.29 -2.11
C LEU A 16 -2.37 33.56 -2.61
N ARG A 17 -3.19 34.23 -3.43
CA ARG A 17 -4.37 33.61 -4.06
C ARG A 17 -3.97 32.59 -5.11
N SER A 18 -2.96 32.89 -5.92
CA SER A 18 -2.42 31.99 -6.94
C SER A 18 -1.84 30.70 -6.31
N VAL A 19 -1.04 30.84 -5.25
CA VAL A 19 -0.46 29.72 -4.52
C VAL A 19 -1.53 28.85 -3.86
N LYS A 20 -2.55 29.47 -3.25
CA LYS A 20 -3.68 28.72 -2.66
C LYS A 20 -4.45 27.92 -3.70
N GLY A 21 -4.70 28.49 -4.89
CA GLY A 21 -5.36 27.79 -5.99
C GLY A 21 -4.56 26.58 -6.50
N THR A 22 -3.24 26.74 -6.65
CA THR A 22 -2.37 25.63 -7.08
C THR A 22 -2.22 24.54 -6.02
N MET A 23 -2.22 24.90 -4.73
CA MET A 23 -2.20 23.92 -3.64
C MET A 23 -3.51 23.13 -3.56
N ALA A 24 -4.66 23.78 -3.71
CA ALA A 24 -5.97 23.10 -3.71
C ALA A 24 -6.06 22.07 -4.86
N ALA A 25 -5.65 22.45 -6.07
CA ALA A 25 -5.63 21.53 -7.22
C ALA A 25 -4.68 20.33 -7.03
N ARG A 26 -3.55 20.51 -6.34
CA ARG A 26 -2.62 19.41 -6.01
C ARG A 26 -3.20 18.46 -4.97
N ILE A 27 -3.94 18.98 -3.99
CA ILE A 27 -4.62 18.17 -2.96
C ILE A 27 -5.71 17.33 -3.62
N GLU A 28 -6.56 17.92 -4.46
CA GLU A 28 -7.59 17.18 -5.19
C GLU A 28 -7.01 16.11 -6.13
N ALA A 29 -5.91 16.42 -6.83
CA ALA A 29 -5.23 15.44 -7.69
C ALA A 29 -4.61 14.28 -6.89
N LEU A 30 -4.14 14.54 -5.68
CA LEU A 30 -3.65 13.49 -4.77
C LEU A 30 -4.81 12.64 -4.27
N GLU A 31 -5.88 13.25 -3.77
CA GLU A 31 -7.06 12.53 -3.28
C GLU A 31 -7.75 11.70 -4.37
N ALA A 32 -7.78 12.19 -5.62
CA ALA A 32 -8.28 11.44 -6.77
C ALA A 32 -7.40 10.22 -7.11
N ARG A 33 -6.07 10.33 -6.96
CA ARG A 33 -5.11 9.20 -7.07
C ARG A 33 -5.24 8.20 -5.92
N GLU A 34 -5.66 8.66 -4.75
CA GLU A 34 -5.82 7.81 -3.55
C GLU A 34 -7.08 6.95 -3.60
N ARG A 35 -8.12 7.45 -4.28
CA ARG A 35 -9.41 6.78 -4.46
C ARG A 35 -9.47 5.87 -5.69
N THR A 36 -8.46 5.89 -6.54
CA THR A 36 -8.40 5.00 -7.70
C THR A 36 -7.94 3.61 -7.26
N PRO A 37 -8.74 2.55 -7.47
CA PRO A 37 -8.23 1.19 -7.30
C PRO A 37 -7.06 1.00 -8.27
N LEU A 38 -5.94 0.47 -7.77
CA LEU A 38 -4.71 0.21 -8.53
C LEU A 38 -5.01 -0.66 -9.77
N ALA A 39 -5.32 -0.02 -10.89
CA ALA A 39 -5.44 -0.66 -12.20
C ALA A 39 -4.03 -0.75 -12.83
N LEU A 40 -3.77 -1.91 -13.43
CA LEU A 40 -2.47 -2.44 -13.84
C LEU A 40 -1.64 -1.54 -14.76
N VAL A 41 -0.37 -1.35 -14.39
CA VAL A 41 0.76 -1.25 -15.33
C VAL A 41 1.90 -2.12 -14.77
N PRO A 42 2.33 -3.20 -15.45
CA PRO A 42 3.48 -3.99 -15.02
C PRO A 42 4.76 -3.23 -15.38
N THR A 43 5.27 -2.42 -14.45
CA THR A 43 6.62 -1.83 -14.55
C THR A 43 7.65 -2.84 -14.07
N SER A 44 8.86 -2.83 -14.64
CA SER A 44 10.00 -3.75 -14.44
C SER A 44 10.41 -4.14 -12.99
N HIS A 45 9.75 -3.61 -11.96
CA HIS A 45 9.76 -4.07 -10.57
C HIS A 45 9.12 -5.46 -10.35
N GLU A 46 8.40 -6.03 -11.33
CA GLU A 46 7.73 -7.33 -11.18
C GLU A 46 8.66 -8.51 -10.99
N VAL A 47 9.95 -8.38 -11.33
CA VAL A 47 10.96 -9.46 -11.25
C VAL A 47 11.20 -9.96 -9.82
N HIS A 48 10.79 -9.20 -8.79
CA HIS A 48 11.03 -9.56 -7.38
C HIS A 48 9.78 -9.78 -6.54
N LEU A 49 8.60 -9.85 -7.15
CA LEU A 49 7.35 -10.11 -6.44
C LEU A 49 7.09 -11.62 -6.32
N ALA A 50 7.03 -12.13 -5.09
CA ALA A 50 6.71 -13.54 -4.83
C ALA A 50 5.25 -13.68 -4.41
N LYS A 51 4.47 -14.55 -5.05
CA LYS A 51 3.09 -14.84 -4.61
C LYS A 51 3.11 -15.35 -3.16
N LEU A 52 2.31 -14.76 -2.28
CA LEU A 52 2.30 -15.02 -0.84
C LEU A 52 2.19 -16.51 -0.52
N SER A 53 1.27 -17.22 -1.18
CA SER A 53 1.11 -18.66 -0.96
C SER A 53 2.37 -19.45 -1.36
N THR A 54 2.95 -19.12 -2.52
CA THR A 54 4.16 -19.76 -3.04
C THR A 54 5.35 -19.50 -2.13
N TYR A 55 5.53 -18.27 -1.66
CA TYR A 55 6.60 -17.93 -0.73
C TYR A 55 6.37 -18.56 0.65
N ALA A 56 5.14 -18.60 1.16
CA ALA A 56 4.85 -19.29 2.41
C ALA A 56 5.15 -20.79 2.36
N HIS A 57 5.07 -21.43 1.17
CA HIS A 57 5.49 -22.82 1.00
C HIS A 57 7.00 -23.05 1.18
N SER A 58 7.84 -22.04 0.99
CA SER A 58 9.29 -22.17 1.22
C SER A 58 9.69 -22.06 2.69
N LEU A 59 8.79 -21.58 3.56
CA LEU A 59 9.01 -21.50 5.00
C LEU A 59 8.75 -22.86 5.66
N GLN A 60 9.75 -23.39 6.37
CA GLN A 60 9.89 -24.83 6.61
C GLN A 60 8.71 -25.53 7.30
N ASP A 61 7.88 -24.92 8.10
CA ASP A 61 6.78 -25.62 8.79
C ASP A 61 5.51 -24.76 8.77
N ALA A 62 5.49 -23.73 7.91
CA ALA A 62 4.39 -22.79 7.84
C ALA A 62 3.12 -23.45 7.28
N ASN A 63 1.99 -23.19 7.93
CA ASN A 63 0.69 -23.58 7.43
C ASN A 63 0.17 -22.54 6.43
N VAL A 64 0.39 -22.80 5.14
CA VAL A 64 0.00 -21.89 4.04
C VAL A 64 -1.51 -21.59 4.03
N LEU A 65 -2.36 -22.52 4.48
CA LEU A 65 -3.80 -22.28 4.56
C LEU A 65 -4.16 -21.21 5.60
N MET A 66 -3.32 -21.06 6.62
CA MET A 66 -3.53 -20.12 7.72
C MET A 66 -2.85 -18.77 7.48
N ILE A 67 -1.96 -18.66 6.49
CA ILE A 67 -1.12 -17.46 6.30
C ILE A 67 -1.93 -16.15 6.18
N LYS A 68 -3.05 -16.18 5.44
CA LYS A 68 -3.92 -15.00 5.30
C LYS A 68 -4.63 -14.66 6.61
N SER A 69 -5.00 -15.68 7.39
CA SER A 69 -5.61 -15.51 8.72
C SER A 69 -4.62 -14.94 9.72
N ASP A 70 -3.38 -15.42 9.72
CA ASP A 70 -2.31 -14.93 10.59
C ASP A 70 -1.96 -13.48 10.26
N LEU A 71 -1.76 -13.16 8.98
CA LEU A 71 -1.52 -11.78 8.54
C LEU A 71 -2.70 -10.84 8.81
N TRP A 72 -3.93 -11.35 8.79
CA TRP A 72 -5.11 -10.59 9.22
C TRP A 72 -5.08 -10.30 10.73
N LYS A 73 -4.84 -11.31 11.58
CA LYS A 73 -4.72 -11.13 13.03
C LYS A 73 -3.60 -10.19 13.43
N LEU A 74 -2.51 -10.17 12.65
CA LEU A 74 -1.35 -9.29 12.84
C LEU A 74 -1.56 -7.89 12.25
N GLY A 75 -2.70 -7.61 11.59
CA GLY A 75 -3.05 -6.29 11.08
C GLY A 75 -2.46 -5.92 9.71
N TYR A 76 -1.85 -6.87 8.99
CA TYR A 76 -1.34 -6.65 7.63
C TYR A 76 -2.44 -6.75 6.56
N LEU A 77 -3.42 -7.63 6.81
CA LEU A 77 -4.62 -7.79 5.98
C LEU A 77 -5.86 -7.37 6.77
N TYR A 78 -6.95 -7.08 6.05
CA TYR A 78 -8.29 -6.89 6.61
C TYR A 78 -9.32 -7.71 5.84
N ARG A 79 -10.54 -7.78 6.37
CA ARG A 79 -11.68 -8.42 5.70
C ARG A 79 -12.66 -7.38 5.18
N GLN A 80 -13.10 -7.57 3.94
CA GLN A 80 -14.16 -6.77 3.31
C GLN A 80 -15.05 -7.72 2.53
N SER A 81 -16.35 -7.72 2.86
CA SER A 81 -17.36 -8.58 2.21
C SER A 81 -16.94 -10.06 2.13
N GLY A 82 -16.34 -10.60 3.20
CA GLY A 82 -15.90 -11.99 3.28
C GLY A 82 -14.56 -12.31 2.60
N ALA A 83 -13.98 -11.38 1.84
CA ALA A 83 -12.67 -11.53 1.21
C ALA A 83 -11.55 -10.84 2.02
N TYR A 84 -10.33 -11.37 1.94
CA TYR A 84 -9.15 -10.67 2.46
C TYR A 84 -8.73 -9.55 1.50
N ARG A 85 -8.22 -8.46 2.06
CA ARG A 85 -7.68 -7.29 1.34
C ARG A 85 -6.39 -6.81 2.03
N ALA A 86 -5.47 -6.22 1.27
CA ALA A 86 -4.25 -5.62 1.83
C ALA A 86 -4.49 -4.15 2.20
N TYR A 87 -4.05 -3.73 3.39
CA TYR A 87 -4.09 -2.30 3.71
C TYR A 87 -3.14 -1.50 2.81
N ARG A 88 -3.59 -0.34 2.33
CA ARG A 88 -2.75 0.55 1.50
C ARG A 88 -1.46 0.99 2.21
N LYS A 89 -1.49 1.19 3.54
CA LYS A 89 -0.30 1.47 4.37
C LYS A 89 0.76 0.36 4.35
N HIS A 90 0.42 -0.85 3.92
CA HIS A 90 1.33 -1.98 3.78
C HIS A 90 1.67 -2.29 2.31
N GLY A 91 1.40 -1.36 1.38
CA GLY A 91 1.66 -1.54 -0.05
C GLY A 91 3.14 -1.74 -0.40
N GLU A 92 4.07 -1.29 0.46
CA GLU A 92 5.51 -1.57 0.32
C GLU A 92 5.89 -3.01 0.70
N LEU A 93 4.98 -3.75 1.35
CA LEU A 93 5.17 -5.13 1.81
C LEU A 93 4.34 -6.11 0.98
N ILE A 94 3.06 -5.79 0.78
CA ILE A 94 2.08 -6.67 0.18
C ILE A 94 1.34 -5.92 -0.93
N VAL A 95 1.41 -6.48 -2.13
CA VAL A 95 0.69 -6.00 -3.31
C VAL A 95 -0.47 -6.95 -3.60
N GLU A 96 -1.69 -6.40 -3.63
CA GLU A 96 -2.88 -7.12 -4.04
C GLU A 96 -3.05 -7.03 -5.56
N ARG A 97 -3.32 -8.16 -6.22
CA ARG A 97 -3.59 -8.21 -7.67
C ARG A 97 -4.81 -9.08 -7.94
N SER A 98 -5.73 -8.58 -8.77
CA SER A 98 -6.86 -9.37 -9.26
C SER A 98 -6.41 -10.31 -10.37
N ASN A 99 -6.83 -11.57 -10.30
CA ASN A 99 -6.70 -12.53 -11.41
C ASN A 99 -8.02 -12.71 -12.20
N GLY A 100 -8.98 -11.80 -12.01
CA GLY A 100 -10.31 -11.86 -12.62
C GLY A 100 -11.32 -12.75 -11.88
N LYS A 101 -10.87 -13.64 -10.99
CA LYS A 101 -11.75 -14.49 -10.14
C LYS A 101 -11.59 -14.17 -8.66
N THR A 102 -10.36 -13.96 -8.22
CA THR A 102 -9.99 -13.71 -6.83
C THR A 102 -8.86 -12.68 -6.75
N MET A 103 -8.63 -12.19 -5.54
CA MET A 103 -7.46 -11.38 -5.23
C MET A 103 -6.31 -12.29 -4.77
N ASP A 104 -5.20 -12.19 -5.51
CA ASP A 104 -3.92 -12.77 -5.14
C ASP A 104 -3.06 -11.72 -4.42
N PHE A 105 -2.21 -12.20 -3.52
CA PHE A 105 -1.30 -11.37 -2.76
C PHE A 105 0.13 -11.70 -3.16
N TYR A 106 0.92 -10.66 -3.39
CA TYR A 106 2.32 -10.74 -3.76
C TYR A 106 3.15 -9.99 -2.73
N LEU A 107 4.31 -10.53 -2.39
CA LEU A 107 5.25 -9.95 -1.45
C LEU A 107 6.37 -9.26 -2.21
N THR A 108 6.63 -8.02 -1.84
CA THR A 108 7.87 -7.32 -2.20
C THR A 108 9.07 -7.97 -1.50
N PRO A 109 10.32 -7.63 -1.84
CA PRO A 109 11.49 -8.07 -1.07
C PRO A 109 11.36 -7.77 0.44
N ARG A 110 10.89 -6.57 0.81
CA ARG A 110 10.61 -6.22 2.22
C ARG A 110 9.51 -7.07 2.84
N GLY A 111 8.47 -7.39 2.06
CA GLY A 111 7.40 -8.29 2.50
C GLY A 111 7.86 -9.73 2.72
N GLN A 112 8.81 -10.20 1.91
CA GLN A 112 9.44 -11.51 2.06
C GLN A 112 10.27 -11.57 3.34
N GLU A 113 11.14 -10.59 3.58
CA GLU A 113 11.91 -10.44 4.81
C GLU A 113 11.01 -10.39 6.05
N LEU A 114 9.92 -9.62 5.98
CA LEU A 114 8.92 -9.58 7.04
C LEU A 114 8.31 -10.95 7.31
N LEU A 115 7.95 -11.71 6.27
CA LEU A 115 7.32 -13.00 6.44
C LEU A 115 8.26 -14.00 7.13
N VAL A 116 9.55 -14.00 6.75
CA VAL A 116 10.60 -14.77 7.42
C VAL A 116 10.74 -14.34 8.88
N HIS A 117 10.72 -13.03 9.15
CA HIS A 117 10.81 -12.53 10.52
C HIS A 117 9.64 -12.99 11.40
N LEU A 118 8.41 -12.90 10.88
CA LEU A 118 7.20 -13.37 11.58
C LEU A 118 7.24 -14.89 11.81
N HIS A 119 7.76 -15.64 10.83
CA HIS A 119 7.95 -17.09 10.93
C HIS A 119 8.92 -17.46 12.05
N ASN A 120 10.10 -16.83 12.06
CA ASN A 120 11.13 -17.04 13.08
C ASN A 120 10.65 -16.65 14.49
N GLN A 121 9.75 -15.66 14.59
CA GLN A 121 9.11 -15.27 15.85
C GLN A 121 7.99 -16.21 16.32
N GLY A 122 7.66 -17.25 15.54
CA GLY A 122 6.54 -18.15 15.85
C GLY A 122 5.16 -17.51 15.74
N LYS A 123 5.05 -16.36 15.06
CA LYS A 123 3.77 -15.65 14.86
C LYS A 123 2.93 -16.23 13.72
N LEU A 124 3.53 -17.06 12.87
CA LEU A 124 2.83 -17.79 11.82
C LEU A 124 2.43 -19.18 12.33
N THR A 125 1.21 -19.59 12.02
CA THR A 125 0.70 -20.91 12.38
C THR A 125 1.54 -21.98 11.70
N LYS A 126 2.02 -22.94 12.48
CA LYS A 126 2.78 -24.11 11.98
C LYS A 126 1.84 -25.24 11.53
N LYS A 127 2.30 -26.08 10.61
CA LYS A 127 1.67 -27.35 10.29
C LYS A 127 1.68 -28.22 11.55
N LYS A 128 0.56 -28.89 11.84
CA LYS A 128 0.54 -29.92 12.86
C LYS A 128 1.39 -31.08 12.33
N SER A 129 2.47 -31.40 13.04
CA SER A 129 3.22 -32.66 12.86
C SER A 129 2.44 -33.82 13.44
#